data_AF-A0A6B3EQS2-F1
#
_entry.id   AF-A0A6B3EQS2-F1
#
_cell.length_a   1.000
_cell.length_b   1.000
_cell.length_c   1.000
_cell.angle_alpha   90.00
_cell.angle_beta   90.00
_cell.angle_gamma   90.00
#
_symmetry.space_group_name_H-M   'P 1'
#
loop_
_entity.id
_entity.type
_entity.pdbx_description
1 polymer ?
#
loop_
_entity_poly.entity_id
_entity_poly.type
_entity_poly.pdbx_seq_one_letter_code
_entity_poly.pdbx_strand_id
1 'polypeptide(L)'
;MTLVQTEDRITMADQEQDHDSDLDKIFECVERATPDGFRSEIVEGYVYMSPQREAHWRIIRRLVRALEDAHGLDVLVLSDVRI
;
A
#
# COMPACT_ATOMS: atom_id res chain seq x y z
N MET A 1 30.01 13.72 11.78
CA MET A 1 28.89 14.60 11.36
C MET A 1 28.13 13.84 10.29
N THR A 2 26.93 13.40 10.62
CA THR A 2 26.04 12.53 9.86
C THR A 2 25.39 13.25 8.70
N LEU A 3 25.21 12.57 7.57
CA LEU A 3 24.20 12.91 6.57
C LEU A 3 23.59 11.59 6.07
N VAL A 4 22.55 11.18 6.77
CA VAL A 4 21.62 10.14 6.29
C VAL A 4 20.71 10.85 5.30
N GLN A 5 20.87 10.58 4.00
CA GLN A 5 19.92 11.03 2.98
C GLN A 5 18.63 10.21 3.15
N THR A 6 17.66 10.81 3.81
CA THR A 6 16.29 10.30 3.94
C THR A 6 15.50 10.73 2.70
N GLU A 7 15.78 10.14 1.53
CA GLU A 7 15.09 10.46 0.26
C GLU A 7 14.10 9.37 -0.18
N ASP A 8 13.68 8.48 0.72
CA ASP A 8 12.53 7.58 0.50
C ASP A 8 11.23 8.22 1.03
N ARG A 9 10.98 9.49 0.69
CA ARG A 9 9.66 10.10 0.82
C ARG A 9 9.20 10.48 -0.57
N ILE A 10 8.11 9.88 -1.03
CA ILE A 10 7.41 10.31 -2.24
C ILE A 10 6.90 11.72 -1.93
N THR A 11 7.66 12.74 -2.31
CA THR A 11 7.24 14.13 -2.24
C THR A 11 6.15 14.31 -3.28
N MET A 12 4.90 14.31 -2.83
CA MET A 12 3.76 14.72 -3.65
C MET A 12 4.04 16.15 -4.10
N ALA A 13 4.15 16.33 -5.42
CA ALA A 13 4.52 17.60 -6.00
C ALA A 13 3.37 18.60 -5.79
N ASP A 14 3.60 19.59 -4.94
CA ASP A 14 2.79 20.81 -4.90
C ASP A 14 2.95 21.54 -6.24
N GLN A 15 2.09 21.22 -7.22
CA GLN A 15 1.95 22.01 -8.44
C GLN A 15 0.53 22.56 -8.55
N GLU A 16 0.40 23.81 -8.13
CA GLU A 16 -0.76 24.66 -8.36
C GLU A 16 -1.13 24.68 -9.86
N GLN A 17 -2.23 24.01 -10.22
CA GLN A 17 -3.30 24.42 -11.17
C GLN A 17 -4.08 23.18 -11.67
N ASP A 18 -5.32 23.04 -11.19
CA ASP A 18 -6.43 22.24 -11.76
C ASP A 18 -6.28 20.72 -11.95
N HIS A 19 -5.22 20.08 -11.44
CA HIS A 19 -5.09 18.61 -11.43
C HIS A 19 -5.37 17.93 -10.08
N ASP A 20 -5.60 18.73 -9.03
CA ASP A 20 -5.86 18.30 -7.63
C ASP A 20 -7.22 17.60 -7.43
N SER A 21 -7.85 17.21 -8.53
CA SER A 21 -9.24 16.73 -8.58
C SER A 21 -9.31 15.29 -9.09
N ASP A 22 -8.52 14.91 -10.10
CA ASP A 22 -8.91 13.75 -10.89
C ASP A 22 -8.46 12.43 -10.24
N LEU A 23 -7.24 12.36 -9.73
CA LEU A 23 -6.76 11.17 -9.01
C LEU A 23 -7.49 10.99 -7.69
N ASP A 24 -7.66 12.05 -6.90
CA ASP A 24 -8.37 11.97 -5.62
C ASP A 24 -9.85 11.60 -5.79
N LYS A 25 -10.52 12.11 -6.83
CA LYS A 25 -11.88 11.67 -7.19
C LYS A 25 -11.92 10.22 -7.65
N ILE A 26 -10.90 9.76 -8.38
CA ILE A 26 -10.80 8.34 -8.77
C ILE A 26 -10.61 7.48 -7.50
N PHE A 27 -9.77 7.89 -6.55
CA PHE A 27 -9.60 7.21 -5.27
C PHE A 27 -10.91 7.15 -4.48
N GLU A 28 -11.60 8.28 -4.31
CA GLU A 28 -12.90 8.32 -3.60
C GLU A 28 -13.94 7.42 -4.27
N CYS A 29 -13.98 7.43 -5.61
CA CYS A 29 -14.88 6.59 -6.39
C CYS A 29 -14.54 5.10 -6.24
N VAL A 30 -13.25 4.75 -6.29
CA VAL A 30 -12.76 3.38 -6.11
C VAL A 30 -13.05 2.89 -4.69
N GLU A 31 -12.80 3.69 -3.66
CA GLU A 31 -13.12 3.32 -2.27
C GLU A 31 -14.61 3.02 -2.09
N ARG A 32 -15.49 3.83 -2.69
CA ARG A 32 -16.94 3.61 -2.64
C ARG A 32 -17.43 2.43 -3.51
N ALA A 33 -16.75 2.17 -4.62
CA ALA A 33 -17.13 1.13 -5.57
C ALA A 33 -16.52 -0.24 -5.26
N THR A 34 -15.50 -0.30 -4.39
CA THR A 34 -14.85 -1.54 -3.99
C THR A 34 -15.77 -2.35 -3.08
N PRO A 35 -16.20 -3.55 -3.49
CA PRO A 35 -17.01 -4.40 -2.63
C PRO A 35 -16.22 -4.86 -1.40
N ASP A 36 -16.91 -5.09 -0.29
CA ASP A 36 -16.30 -5.64 0.92
C ASP A 36 -15.55 -6.94 0.62
N GLY A 37 -14.35 -7.06 1.19
CA GLY A 37 -13.49 -8.21 0.96
C GLY A 37 -12.83 -8.23 -0.42
N PHE A 38 -12.85 -7.12 -1.16
CA PHE A 38 -11.98 -6.91 -2.32
C PHE A 38 -10.94 -5.84 -2.02
N ARG A 39 -9.76 -6.02 -2.59
CA ARG A 39 -8.69 -5.03 -2.64
C ARG A 39 -8.66 -4.43 -4.04
N SER A 40 -8.61 -3.11 -4.11
CA SER A 40 -8.51 -2.36 -5.37
C SER A 40 -7.17 -1.65 -5.48
N GLU A 41 -6.57 -1.72 -6.66
CA GLU A 41 -5.30 -1.06 -6.98
C GLU A 41 -5.43 -0.30 -8.30
N ILE A 42 -4.85 0.89 -8.36
CA ILE A 42 -4.77 1.66 -9.60
C ILE A 42 -3.38 1.44 -10.18
N VAL A 43 -3.30 0.76 -11.33
CA VAL A 43 -2.04 0.49 -12.05
C VAL A 43 -2.18 1.09 -13.44
N GLU A 44 -1.30 2.04 -13.78
CA GLU A 44 -1.31 2.75 -15.08
C GLU A 44 -2.67 3.38 -15.44
N GLY A 45 -3.41 3.84 -14.43
CA GLY A 45 -4.74 4.44 -14.61
C GLY A 45 -5.89 3.43 -14.71
N TYR A 46 -5.63 2.14 -14.61
CA TYR A 46 -6.65 1.09 -14.57
C TYR A 46 -6.88 0.58 -13.15
N VAL A 47 -8.16 0.36 -12.81
CA VAL A 47 -8.55 -0.21 -11.52
C VAL A 47 -8.59 -1.73 -11.60
N TYR A 48 -7.77 -2.39 -10.81
CA TYR A 48 -7.74 -3.84 -10.65
C TYR A 48 -8.31 -4.22 -9.29
N MET A 49 -9.29 -5.14 -9.29
CA MET A 49 -9.90 -5.64 -8.07
C MET A 49 -9.52 -7.11 -7.86
N SER A 50 -9.12 -7.46 -6.66
CA SER A 50 -8.80 -8.84 -6.27
C SER A 50 -9.56 -9.22 -5.00
N PRO A 51 -10.13 -10.43 -4.92
CA PRO A 51 -10.78 -10.89 -3.70
C PRO A 51 -9.73 -11.10 -2.60
N GLN A 52 -9.92 -10.43 -1.47
CA GLN A 52 -9.10 -10.58 -0.27
C GLN A 52 -9.44 -11.91 0.40
N ARG A 53 -8.60 -12.92 0.19
CA ARG A 53 -8.80 -14.26 0.77
C ARG A 53 -8.15 -14.35 2.14
N GLU A 54 -8.78 -15.03 3.08
CA GLU A 54 -8.18 -15.37 4.38
C GLU A 54 -6.81 -16.05 4.22
N ALA A 55 -6.68 -16.89 3.19
CA ALA A 55 -5.43 -17.56 2.84
C ALA A 55 -4.27 -16.59 2.56
N HIS A 56 -4.55 -15.43 1.96
CA HIS A 56 -3.55 -14.42 1.64
C HIS A 56 -2.89 -13.89 2.93
N TRP A 57 -3.71 -13.45 3.89
CA TRP A 57 -3.21 -13.01 5.20
C TRP A 57 -2.48 -14.14 5.95
N ARG A 58 -3.02 -15.36 5.94
CA ARG A 58 -2.39 -16.50 6.61
C ARG A 58 -0.99 -16.81 6.07
N ILE A 59 -0.77 -16.64 4.78
CA ILE A 59 0.55 -16.83 4.14
C ILE A 59 1.49 -15.69 4.56
N ILE A 60 1.05 -14.43 4.42
CA ILE A 60 1.86 -13.26 4.79
C ILE A 60 2.28 -13.33 6.25
N ARG A 61 1.36 -13.63 7.17
CA ARG A 61 1.66 -13.77 8.60
C ARG A 61 2.72 -14.85 8.89
N ARG A 62 2.73 -15.95 8.12
CA ARG A 62 3.75 -17.00 8.27
C ARG A 62 5.11 -16.54 7.77
N LEU A 63 5.14 -15.79 6.67
CA LEU A 63 6.38 -15.23 6.12
C LEU A 63 6.99 -14.19 7.06
N VAL A 64 6.19 -13.23 7.54
CA VAL A 64 6.63 -12.20 8.49
C VAL A 64 7.26 -12.86 9.72
N ARG A 65 6.60 -13.85 10.32
CA ARG A 65 7.13 -14.60 11.47
C ARG A 65 8.43 -15.33 11.16
N ALA A 66 8.52 -15.98 10.01
CA ALA A 66 9.74 -16.68 9.62
C ALA A 66 10.92 -15.71 9.45
N LEU A 67 10.65 -14.49 8.96
CA LEU A 67 11.66 -13.44 8.85
C LEU A 67 12.05 -12.89 10.23
N GLU A 68 11.08 -12.64 11.11
CA GLU A 68 11.32 -12.23 12.51
C GLU A 68 12.13 -13.28 13.28
N ASP A 69 11.81 -14.57 13.11
CA ASP A 69 12.53 -15.68 13.76
C ASP A 69 14.00 -15.77 13.29
N ALA A 70 14.26 -15.45 12.02
CA ALA A 70 15.59 -15.53 11.41
C ALA A 70 16.45 -14.28 11.61
N HIS A 71 15.83 -13.10 11.70
CA HIS A 71 16.52 -11.81 11.66
C HIS A 71 16.25 -10.92 12.88
N GLY A 72 15.40 -11.36 13.80
CA GLY A 72 14.97 -10.60 14.98
C GLY A 72 13.70 -9.80 14.72
N LEU A 73 13.02 -9.42 15.80
CA LEU A 73 11.73 -8.70 15.75
C LEU A 73 11.80 -7.34 15.06
N ASP A 74 12.97 -6.70 15.05
CA ASP A 74 13.18 -5.37 14.47
C ASP A 74 13.53 -5.43 12.97
N VAL A 75 13.41 -6.59 12.33
CA VAL A 75 13.62 -6.73 10.89
C VAL A 75 12.57 -5.92 10.12
N LEU A 76 13.02 -5.12 9.16
CA LEU A 76 12.16 -4.22 8.41
C LEU A 76 11.34 -5.00 7.38
N VAL A 77 10.14 -5.42 7.78
CA VAL A 77 9.18 -6.15 6.94
C VAL A 77 7.91 -5.31 6.81
N LEU A 78 7.59 -4.93 5.58
CA LEU A 78 6.39 -4.16 5.25
C LEU A 78 5.30 -5.09 4.71
N SER A 79 4.06 -4.84 5.10
CA SER A 79 2.87 -5.55 4.62
C SER A 79 1.77 -4.53 4.35
N ASP A 80 1.12 -4.66 3.20
CA ASP A 80 0.02 -3.82 2.73
C ASP A 80 -1.37 -4.36 3.13
N VAL A 81 -1.41 -5.49 3.85
CA VAL A 81 -2.64 -6.03 4.44
C VAL A 81 -3.10 -5.16 5.61
N ARG A 82 -4.24 -4.49 5.45
CA ARG A 82 -4.97 -3.78 6.51
C ARG A 82 -5.91 -4.76 7.25
N ILE A 83 -6.01 -4.63 8.59
CA ILE A 83 -6.91 -5.42 9.46
C ILE A 83 -8.16 -4.60 9.76
#